data_AF-R5QP71-F1
#
_entry.id   AF-R5QP71-F1
#
_cell.length_a   1.000
_cell.length_b   1.000
_cell.length_c   1.000
_cell.angle_alpha   90.00
_cell.angle_beta   90.00
_cell.angle_gamma   90.00
#
_symmetry.space_group_name_H-M   'P 1'
#
loop_
_entity.id
_entity.type
_entity.pdbx_description
1 polymer ?
#
loop_
_entity_poly.entity_id
_entity_poly.type
_entity_poly.pdbx_seq_one_letter_code
_entity_poly.pdbx_strand_id
1 'polypeptide(L)'
;MHRKHSFLPLIHILLLLLILICIILMLYGYTKQTDPSTPAHPEQTDITDITDPSDTSTETAPIQSDITTDAQETQHTKTGTQTSDLQEESAREKAATALKPDTEPGNTEITEQEATDMTQTSNGAGMDRITYRDGFYQETLSDTLIERITGSSYHENDDISLDQLRFLHVLYYDFNNEIKDGELICNKQIADDLLEIFSTLYDNAYQIDKIQLIDVYDADDDLSCADDNTACFNYRVVAGSTTLSKHALGMAIDINPFYNPYVTYPDGKERISPAGSEVYADRSNDNPHMIRKGDLCYQLFIDHGFTWGGEWKSLKDYQHFQKVIN
;
A
#
# COMPACT_ATOMS: atom_id res chain seq x y z
N MET A 1 55.15 -33.32 22.85
CA MET A 1 54.35 -34.35 22.15
C MET A 1 52.92 -33.81 22.01
N HIS A 2 52.65 -33.01 20.98
CA HIS A 2 51.33 -32.39 20.76
C HIS A 2 50.41 -33.35 20.02
N ARG A 3 49.33 -33.79 20.67
CA ARG A 3 48.23 -34.52 20.03
C ARG A 3 47.50 -33.58 19.08
N LYS A 4 47.62 -33.82 17.78
CA LYS A 4 46.71 -33.24 16.78
C LYS A 4 45.35 -33.91 16.97
N HIS A 5 44.38 -33.20 17.51
CA HIS A 5 42.99 -33.65 17.52
C HIS A 5 42.46 -33.62 16.08
N SER A 6 42.14 -34.79 15.54
CA SER A 6 41.52 -34.93 14.22
C SER A 6 40.08 -34.43 14.31
N PHE A 7 39.77 -33.31 13.65
CA PHE A 7 38.42 -32.74 13.51
C PHE A 7 37.56 -33.48 12.47
N LEU A 8 38.15 -34.46 11.77
CA LEU A 8 37.50 -35.20 10.70
C LEU A 8 36.20 -35.94 11.11
N PRO A 9 36.09 -36.57 12.30
CA PRO A 9 34.85 -37.29 12.67
C PRO A 9 33.70 -36.32 12.98
N LEU A 10 33.97 -35.11 13.48
CA LEU A 10 32.93 -34.14 13.81
C LEU A 10 32.26 -33.58 12.54
N ILE A 11 33.04 -33.33 11.50
CA ILE A 11 32.54 -32.85 10.20
C ILE A 11 31.67 -33.91 9.53
N HIS A 12 32.05 -35.19 9.61
CA HIS A 12 31.24 -36.29 9.06
C HIS A 12 29.91 -36.46 9.80
N ILE A 13 29.91 -36.30 11.13
CA ILE A 13 28.68 -36.35 11.94
C ILE A 13 27.75 -35.19 11.57
N LEU A 14 28.28 -33.97 11.42
CA LEU A 14 27.49 -32.80 11.03
C LEU A 14 26.87 -32.97 9.64
N LEU A 15 27.63 -33.50 8.68
CA LEU A 15 27.14 -33.76 7.32
C LEU A 15 26.01 -34.81 7.31
N LEU A 16 26.16 -35.89 8.09
CA LEU A 16 25.11 -36.92 8.21
C LEU A 16 23.83 -36.39 8.85
N LEU A 17 23.95 -35.52 9.87
CA LEU A 17 22.80 -34.85 10.47
C LEU A 17 22.08 -33.93 9.48
N LEU A 18 22.83 -33.18 8.66
CA LEU A 18 22.27 -32.27 7.68
C LEU A 18 21.52 -33.03 6.56
N ILE A 19 22.07 -34.16 6.09
CA ILE A 19 21.40 -35.06 5.14
C ILE A 19 20.10 -35.63 5.75
N LEU A 20 20.12 -36.05 7.02
CA LEU A 20 18.94 -36.57 7.70
C LEU A 20 17.83 -35.51 7.81
N ILE A 21 18.19 -34.26 8.15
CA ILE A 21 17.24 -33.14 8.21
C ILE A 21 16.63 -32.89 6.83
N CYS A 22 17.42 -32.87 5.75
CA CYS A 22 16.91 -32.71 4.39
C CYS A 22 15.93 -33.83 3.99
N ILE A 23 16.20 -35.08 4.38
CA ILE A 23 15.30 -36.21 4.13
C ILE A 23 13.98 -36.04 4.89
N ILE A 24 14.03 -35.61 6.16
CA ILE A 24 12.84 -35.36 6.98
C ILE A 24 12.00 -34.23 6.36
N LEU A 25 12.63 -33.13 5.93
CA LEU A 25 11.93 -32.02 5.27
C LEU A 25 11.29 -32.44 3.94
N MET A 26 11.98 -33.26 3.14
CA MET A 26 11.41 -33.80 1.89
C MET A 26 10.24 -34.73 2.17
N LEU A 27 10.30 -35.59 3.19
CA LEU A 27 9.18 -36.46 3.58
C LEU A 27 8.00 -35.65 4.12
N TYR A 28 8.25 -34.61 4.92
CA TYR A 28 7.20 -33.73 5.44
C TYR A 28 6.53 -32.93 4.32
N GLY A 29 7.31 -32.40 3.36
CA GLY A 29 6.80 -31.74 2.17
C GLY A 29 6.01 -32.67 1.25
N TYR A 30 6.42 -33.94 1.14
CA TYR A 30 5.73 -34.93 0.30
C TYR A 30 4.38 -35.37 0.90
N THR A 31 4.23 -35.35 2.23
CA THR A 31 2.96 -35.70 2.89
C THR A 31 1.85 -34.65 2.78
N LYS A 32 2.13 -33.47 2.22
CA LYS A 32 1.10 -32.43 1.99
C LYS A 32 0.49 -32.42 0.58
N GLN A 33 0.84 -33.38 -0.29
CA GLN A 33 0.27 -33.44 -1.62
C GLN A 33 -0.06 -34.88 -2.02
N THR A 34 -1.29 -35.30 -1.70
CA THR A 34 -2.12 -36.24 -2.49
C THR A 34 -3.43 -36.53 -1.74
N ASP A 35 -4.51 -35.87 -2.16
CA ASP A 35 -5.82 -36.51 -2.10
C ASP A 35 -6.67 -36.05 -3.31
N PRO A 36 -6.92 -36.93 -4.31
CA PRO A 36 -7.80 -36.64 -5.42
C PRO A 36 -9.19 -37.22 -5.14
N SER A 37 -10.10 -36.39 -4.63
CA SER A 37 -11.50 -36.76 -4.47
C SER A 37 -12.42 -35.56 -4.76
N THR A 38 -12.85 -35.44 -6.02
CA THR A 38 -14.00 -34.61 -6.43
C THR A 38 -15.31 -35.26 -5.97
N PRO A 39 -16.25 -34.46 -5.45
CA PRO A 39 -17.60 -34.56 -6.01
C PRO A 39 -18.26 -33.20 -6.27
N ALA A 40 -18.97 -33.17 -7.39
CA ALA A 40 -20.16 -32.39 -7.76
C ALA A 40 -20.43 -31.03 -7.09
N HIS A 41 -20.33 -30.01 -7.95
CA HIS A 41 -20.98 -28.70 -7.90
C HIS A 41 -22.45 -28.72 -7.44
N PRO A 42 -22.85 -27.82 -6.53
CA PRO A 42 -24.19 -27.28 -6.52
C PRO A 42 -24.17 -25.83 -7.03
N GLU A 43 -24.94 -25.63 -8.10
CA GLU A 43 -25.85 -24.52 -8.36
C GLU A 43 -25.46 -23.14 -7.79
N GLN A 44 -24.95 -22.33 -8.70
CA GLN A 44 -24.69 -20.91 -8.59
C GLN A 44 -26.01 -20.15 -8.34
N THR A 45 -26.18 -19.62 -7.13
CA THR A 45 -27.16 -18.57 -6.88
C THR A 45 -26.54 -17.23 -7.27
N ASP A 46 -27.17 -16.58 -8.24
CA ASP A 46 -26.89 -15.22 -8.72
C ASP A 46 -26.67 -14.23 -7.55
N ILE A 47 -25.48 -13.64 -7.51
CA ILE A 47 -25.26 -12.33 -6.91
C ILE A 47 -24.89 -11.41 -8.07
N THR A 48 -25.91 -10.77 -8.61
CA THR A 48 -25.78 -9.70 -9.60
C THR A 48 -25.38 -8.41 -8.92
N ASP A 49 -24.52 -7.64 -9.61
CA ASP A 49 -24.22 -6.22 -9.43
C ASP A 49 -22.99 -5.86 -8.55
N ILE A 50 -21.79 -6.14 -9.08
CA ILE A 50 -20.56 -5.41 -8.74
C ILE A 50 -20.34 -4.44 -9.91
N THR A 51 -20.73 -3.19 -9.73
CA THR A 51 -20.61 -2.15 -10.76
C THR A 51 -19.14 -1.83 -11.02
N ASP A 52 -18.68 -2.23 -12.21
CA ASP A 52 -17.53 -1.65 -12.87
C ASP A 52 -17.83 -0.16 -13.10
N PRO A 53 -17.01 0.80 -12.62
CA PRO A 53 -17.26 2.22 -12.83
C PRO A 53 -17.30 2.61 -14.33
N SER A 54 -16.91 1.71 -15.24
CA SER A 54 -17.01 1.89 -16.70
C SER A 54 -18.33 1.42 -17.34
N ASP A 55 -19.21 0.69 -16.63
CA ASP A 55 -20.45 0.12 -17.22
C ASP A 55 -21.58 1.15 -17.44
N THR A 56 -21.31 2.45 -17.23
CA THR A 56 -22.25 3.54 -17.59
C THR A 56 -21.64 4.44 -18.67
N SER A 57 -21.61 3.97 -19.92
CA SER A 57 -21.29 4.85 -21.06
C SER A 57 -22.03 4.47 -22.35
N THR A 58 -23.14 5.15 -22.60
CA THR A 58 -23.64 5.43 -23.95
C THR A 58 -24.21 6.84 -23.96
N GLU A 59 -23.52 7.79 -24.60
CA GLU A 59 -23.95 8.43 -25.86
C GLU A 59 -22.97 9.57 -26.22
N THR A 60 -22.27 9.41 -27.35
CA THR A 60 -21.41 10.42 -27.96
C THR A 60 -22.22 11.49 -28.71
N ALA A 61 -21.84 12.76 -28.56
CA ALA A 61 -21.99 13.77 -29.61
C ALA A 61 -20.85 14.81 -29.53
N PRO A 62 -20.34 15.34 -30.68
CA PRO A 62 -19.03 15.97 -30.75
C PRO A 62 -19.09 17.48 -30.58
N ILE A 63 -18.05 18.08 -29.98
CA ILE A 63 -17.78 19.51 -30.12
C ILE A 63 -16.36 19.72 -30.64
N GLN A 64 -16.34 20.43 -31.76
CA GLN A 64 -15.21 20.88 -32.54
C GLN A 64 -14.79 22.28 -32.05
N SER A 65 -13.52 22.49 -31.74
CA SER A 65 -12.93 23.85 -31.75
C SER A 65 -11.40 23.78 -31.84
N ASP A 66 -10.92 24.02 -33.06
CA ASP A 66 -9.86 24.93 -33.47
C ASP A 66 -8.58 25.09 -32.62
N ILE A 67 -7.50 24.75 -33.31
CA ILE A 67 -6.11 25.11 -33.08
C ILE A 67 -5.94 26.63 -33.17
N THR A 68 -5.32 27.24 -32.16
CA THR A 68 -4.39 28.36 -32.38
C THR A 68 -3.21 28.26 -31.42
N THR A 69 -2.04 28.11 -32.03
CA THR A 69 -0.69 28.25 -31.52
C THR A 69 -0.48 29.63 -30.89
N ASP A 70 0.15 29.68 -29.71
CA ASP A 70 1.20 30.68 -29.52
C ASP A 70 2.27 30.17 -28.55
N ALA A 71 3.50 30.16 -29.03
CA ALA A 71 4.70 29.85 -28.29
C ALA A 71 5.33 31.17 -27.86
N GLN A 72 5.56 31.35 -26.56
CA GLN A 72 6.51 32.34 -26.08
C GLN A 72 7.54 31.73 -25.15
N GLU A 73 8.71 31.57 -25.77
CA GLU A 73 10.03 31.38 -25.22
C GLU A 73 10.41 32.56 -24.31
N THR A 74 10.87 32.29 -23.09
CA THR A 74 11.83 33.19 -22.42
C THR A 74 12.92 32.37 -21.71
N GLN A 75 14.12 32.54 -22.25
CA GLN A 75 15.38 32.03 -21.73
C GLN A 75 15.83 32.88 -20.53
N HIS A 76 16.40 32.23 -19.50
CA HIS A 76 17.37 32.89 -18.62
C HIS A 76 18.62 32.02 -18.47
N THR A 77 19.74 32.59 -18.88
CA THR A 77 21.05 31.95 -19.01
C THR A 77 22.00 32.54 -17.98
N LYS A 78 22.60 31.63 -17.19
CA LYS A 78 23.96 31.58 -16.60
C LYS A 78 24.49 32.77 -15.79
N THR A 79 25.19 32.43 -14.68
CA THR A 79 26.65 32.62 -14.55
C THR A 79 27.19 31.72 -13.42
N GLY A 80 28.31 31.02 -13.65
CA GLY A 80 28.97 30.18 -12.64
C GLY A 80 30.16 29.41 -13.22
N THR A 81 31.31 30.06 -13.24
CA THR A 81 32.63 29.72 -13.79
C THR A 81 33.26 28.38 -13.35
N GLN A 82 34.01 27.77 -14.29
CA GLN A 82 34.89 26.59 -14.14
C GLN A 82 36.18 26.87 -13.34
N THR A 83 36.76 25.78 -12.77
CA THR A 83 38.19 25.32 -12.71
C THR A 83 38.43 24.70 -11.32
N SER A 84 39.19 23.62 -11.10
CA SER A 84 39.94 22.63 -11.88
C SER A 84 40.44 21.57 -10.87
N ASP A 85 40.56 20.32 -11.33
CA ASP A 85 41.43 19.20 -10.91
C ASP A 85 42.15 19.20 -9.54
N LEU A 86 42.13 18.04 -8.87
CA LEU A 86 43.31 17.23 -8.50
C LEU A 86 42.89 15.88 -7.87
N GLN A 87 43.50 14.79 -8.36
CA GLN A 87 43.53 13.45 -7.76
C GLN A 87 44.65 13.37 -6.71
N GLU A 88 44.45 12.68 -5.58
CA GLU A 88 45.28 11.53 -5.14
C GLU A 88 44.83 10.90 -3.80
N GLU A 89 45.19 9.62 -3.69
CA GLU A 89 45.01 8.57 -2.67
C GLU A 89 45.07 8.92 -1.16
N SER A 90 44.42 8.08 -0.32
CA SER A 90 45.12 7.10 0.56
C SER A 90 44.26 6.56 1.72
N ALA A 91 44.01 5.24 1.67
CA ALA A 91 44.11 4.19 2.71
C ALA A 91 43.64 4.37 4.18
N ARG A 92 42.88 3.33 4.61
CA ARG A 92 42.92 2.56 5.89
C ARG A 92 42.51 3.26 7.20
N GLU A 93 41.96 2.64 8.25
CA GLU A 93 41.42 1.31 8.59
C GLU A 93 40.94 1.37 10.08
N LYS A 94 39.93 0.56 10.46
CA LYS A 94 39.59 0.05 11.82
C LYS A 94 39.09 1.00 12.91
N ALA A 95 37.89 0.71 13.45
CA ALA A 95 37.74 -0.23 14.57
C ALA A 95 36.26 -0.35 15.01
N ALA A 96 35.69 -1.55 14.89
CA ALA A 96 34.50 -1.95 15.64
C ALA A 96 34.84 -3.25 16.37
N THR A 97 34.77 -3.23 17.71
CA THR A 97 34.90 -4.42 18.55
C THR A 97 33.66 -4.53 19.43
N ALA A 98 33.02 -5.70 19.28
CA ALA A 98 32.09 -6.44 20.11
C ALA A 98 31.68 -5.88 21.48
N LEU A 99 30.42 -6.16 21.86
CA LEU A 99 30.09 -6.97 23.03
C LEU A 99 28.61 -7.44 22.97
N LYS A 100 28.40 -8.76 22.92
CA LYS A 100 27.19 -9.46 23.38
C LYS A 100 27.24 -9.59 24.91
N PRO A 101 26.09 -9.81 25.55
CA PRO A 101 25.97 -11.07 26.28
C PRO A 101 24.62 -11.77 26.11
N ASP A 102 24.70 -13.10 26.20
CA ASP A 102 23.63 -14.08 26.17
C ASP A 102 22.77 -14.06 27.43
N THR A 103 21.48 -14.42 27.33
CA THR A 103 20.74 -15.21 28.34
C THR A 103 19.48 -15.82 27.69
N GLU A 104 19.34 -17.13 27.82
CA GLU A 104 18.11 -17.95 27.65
C GLU A 104 17.99 -18.84 28.93
N PRO A 105 16.89 -19.58 29.19
CA PRO A 105 15.54 -19.54 28.63
C PRO A 105 14.43 -19.53 29.72
N GLY A 106 13.22 -19.10 29.36
CA GLY A 106 12.03 -19.16 30.22
C GLY A 106 10.82 -19.66 29.44
N ASN A 107 10.48 -20.92 29.67
CA ASN A 107 9.35 -21.64 29.06
C ASN A 107 8.02 -21.16 29.68
N THR A 108 7.06 -20.65 28.88
CA THR A 108 5.64 -20.59 29.28
C THR A 108 4.75 -20.69 28.04
N GLU A 109 4.00 -21.80 27.92
CA GLU A 109 2.78 -21.91 27.09
C GLU A 109 1.64 -21.11 27.74
N ILE A 110 1.00 -20.16 27.03
CA ILE A 110 -0.42 -19.75 27.19
C ILE A 110 -0.86 -19.12 25.84
N THR A 111 -1.66 -19.79 25.01
CA THR A 111 -3.13 -19.66 24.77
C THR A 111 -3.64 -18.31 24.23
N GLU A 112 -4.22 -18.38 23.01
CA GLU A 112 -5.42 -17.72 22.48
C GLU A 112 -5.68 -16.20 22.68
N GLN A 113 -5.72 -15.52 21.52
CA GLN A 113 -6.63 -14.44 21.13
C GLN A 113 -6.69 -13.18 22.02
N GLU A 114 -5.85 -12.19 21.69
CA GLU A 114 -6.07 -10.82 22.15
C GLU A 114 -7.26 -10.21 21.39
N ALA A 115 -8.35 -9.96 22.11
CA ALA A 115 -9.35 -8.98 21.72
C ALA A 115 -8.74 -7.59 21.94
N THR A 116 -8.67 -6.78 20.89
CA THR A 116 -8.14 -5.42 20.92
C THR A 116 -9.08 -4.48 21.69
N ASP A 117 -8.62 -3.98 22.84
CA ASP A 117 -9.33 -3.01 23.68
C ASP A 117 -9.04 -1.58 23.19
N MET A 118 -9.92 -1.03 22.34
CA MET A 118 -9.79 0.35 21.87
C MET A 118 -10.07 1.34 23.01
N THR A 119 -9.08 2.14 23.38
CA THR A 119 -9.23 3.16 24.42
C THR A 119 -9.63 4.51 23.83
N GLN A 120 -10.72 5.09 24.35
CA GLN A 120 -11.10 6.47 24.05
C GLN A 120 -10.47 7.43 25.05
N THR A 121 -9.75 8.44 24.55
CA THR A 121 -9.19 9.51 25.39
C THR A 121 -9.61 10.86 24.85
N SER A 122 -10.41 11.60 25.62
CA SER A 122 -10.74 12.99 25.32
C SER A 122 -9.60 13.89 25.76
N ASN A 123 -8.73 14.27 24.84
CA ASN A 123 -7.74 15.31 25.11
C ASN A 123 -8.47 16.66 25.03
N GLY A 124 -8.31 17.53 26.03
CA GLY A 124 -9.08 18.78 26.23
C GLY A 124 -9.00 19.85 25.12
N ALA A 125 -8.60 19.48 23.90
CA ALA A 125 -8.68 20.22 22.65
C ALA A 125 -9.89 19.84 21.78
N GLY A 126 -10.82 19.00 22.27
CA GLY A 126 -12.08 18.69 21.56
C GLY A 126 -11.96 17.65 20.44
N MET A 127 -10.86 16.89 20.39
CA MET A 127 -10.72 15.75 19.48
C MET A 127 -11.04 14.45 20.22
N ASP A 128 -12.03 13.72 19.71
CA ASP A 128 -12.38 12.39 20.17
C ASP A 128 -11.41 11.38 19.54
N ARG A 129 -10.26 11.16 20.21
CA ARG A 129 -9.28 10.15 19.79
C ARG A 129 -9.70 8.76 20.23
N ILE A 130 -9.70 7.85 19.27
CA ILE A 130 -9.85 6.40 19.49
C ILE A 130 -8.53 5.76 19.09
N THR A 131 -7.80 5.23 20.07
CA THR A 131 -6.52 4.56 19.83
C THR A 131 -6.77 3.06 19.67
N TYR A 132 -6.37 2.51 18.52
CA TYR A 132 -6.35 1.07 18.28
C TYR A 132 -5.15 0.43 19.00
N ARG A 133 -3.96 0.99 18.80
CA ARG A 133 -2.72 0.70 19.57
C ARG A 133 -1.72 1.84 19.41
N ASP A 134 -0.56 1.75 20.06
CA ASP A 134 0.48 2.78 19.92
C ASP A 134 0.88 3.01 18.45
N GLY A 135 0.85 4.27 17.99
CA GLY A 135 1.06 4.64 16.59
C GLY A 135 -0.13 4.45 15.64
N PHE A 136 -1.24 3.85 16.07
CA PHE A 136 -2.43 3.60 15.25
C PHE A 136 -3.70 4.13 15.93
N TYR A 137 -4.25 5.22 15.41
CA TYR A 137 -5.43 5.87 16.00
C TYR A 137 -6.24 6.62 14.95
N GLN A 138 -7.50 6.88 15.29
CA GLN A 138 -8.39 7.76 14.53
C GLN A 138 -8.93 8.91 15.38
N GLU A 139 -9.27 10.01 14.72
CA GLU A 139 -9.86 11.21 15.32
C GLU A 139 -10.95 11.80 14.41
N THR A 140 -11.86 12.56 15.01
CA THR A 140 -12.62 13.57 14.26
C THR A 140 -11.66 14.59 13.64
N LEU A 141 -11.99 15.11 12.45
CA LEU A 141 -11.18 16.16 11.82
C LEU A 141 -11.08 17.39 12.73
N SER A 142 -9.86 17.90 12.94
CA SER A 142 -9.64 19.15 13.67
C SER A 142 -10.01 20.37 12.83
N ASP A 143 -10.30 21.51 13.46
CA ASP A 143 -10.59 22.77 12.74
C ASP A 143 -9.47 23.15 11.75
N THR A 144 -8.19 22.94 12.14
CA THR A 144 -7.03 23.19 11.27
C THR A 144 -7.01 22.26 10.08
N LEU A 145 -7.36 20.99 10.26
CA LEU A 145 -7.43 20.04 9.16
C LEU A 145 -8.62 20.35 8.24
N ILE A 146 -9.77 20.73 8.80
CA ILE A 146 -10.94 21.17 8.05
C ILE A 146 -10.60 22.39 7.18
N GLU A 147 -9.91 23.39 7.74
CA GLU A 147 -9.45 24.57 6.99
C GLU A 147 -8.50 24.18 5.84
N ARG A 148 -7.58 23.23 6.09
CA ARG A 148 -6.64 22.74 5.08
C ARG A 148 -7.32 22.07 3.89
N ILE A 149 -8.31 21.19 4.14
CA ILE A 149 -8.94 20.39 3.08
C ILE A 149 -10.06 21.12 2.35
N THR A 150 -10.70 22.11 3.00
CA THR A 150 -11.85 22.82 2.43
C THR A 150 -11.44 23.70 1.26
N GLY A 151 -12.03 23.46 0.09
CA GLY A 151 -11.66 24.12 -1.15
C GLY A 151 -10.51 23.43 -1.90
N SER A 152 -9.95 22.35 -1.36
CA SER A 152 -8.95 21.48 -1.98
C SER A 152 -9.51 20.06 -2.12
N SER A 153 -9.07 19.12 -1.27
CA SER A 153 -9.56 17.73 -1.33
C SER A 153 -11.00 17.54 -0.88
N TYR A 154 -11.61 18.56 -0.24
CA TYR A 154 -13.03 18.59 0.12
C TYR A 154 -13.69 19.87 -0.43
N HIS A 155 -14.85 19.72 -1.06
CA HIS A 155 -15.73 20.83 -1.44
C HIS A 155 -17.10 20.63 -0.80
N GLU A 156 -17.81 21.71 -0.47
CA GLU A 156 -19.19 21.60 0.02
C GLU A 156 -20.08 20.88 -1.02
N ASN A 157 -20.78 19.83 -0.59
CA ASN A 157 -21.51 18.91 -1.46
C ASN A 157 -22.63 18.19 -0.71
N ASP A 158 -23.47 17.45 -1.44
CA ASP A 158 -24.60 16.69 -0.90
C ASP A 158 -24.30 15.18 -0.67
N ASP A 159 -23.12 14.71 -1.07
CA ASP A 159 -22.72 13.29 -1.11
C ASP A 159 -22.00 12.81 0.17
N ILE A 160 -21.18 13.67 0.77
CA ILE A 160 -20.43 13.40 2.01
C ILE A 160 -20.25 14.66 2.84
N SER A 161 -20.39 14.50 4.16
CA SER A 161 -20.19 15.55 5.17
C SER A 161 -18.93 15.32 5.99
N LEU A 162 -18.36 16.39 6.55
CA LEU A 162 -17.13 16.33 7.35
C LEU A 162 -17.24 15.42 8.59
N ASP A 163 -18.42 15.27 9.20
CA ASP A 163 -18.61 14.38 10.37
C ASP A 163 -18.62 12.89 10.00
N GLN A 164 -18.75 12.57 8.71
CA GLN A 164 -18.57 11.23 8.18
C GLN A 164 -17.11 10.88 7.94
N LEU A 165 -16.20 11.86 7.96
CA LEU A 165 -14.77 11.65 7.76
C LEU A 165 -14.02 11.48 9.09
N ARG A 166 -12.92 10.74 9.04
CA ARG A 166 -11.98 10.54 10.15
C ARG A 166 -10.57 10.77 9.66
N PHE A 167 -9.77 11.41 10.50
CA PHE A 167 -8.32 11.42 10.36
C PHE A 167 -7.78 10.13 10.97
N LEU A 168 -6.89 9.46 10.27
CA LEU A 168 -6.18 8.27 10.73
C LEU A 168 -4.69 8.56 10.75
N HIS A 169 -4.04 8.12 11.82
CA HIS A 169 -2.60 8.01 11.90
C HIS A 169 -2.22 6.53 11.92
N VAL A 170 -1.25 6.17 11.09
CA VAL A 170 -0.71 4.81 10.98
C VAL A 170 0.81 4.83 10.94
N LEU A 171 1.46 3.77 11.39
CA LEU A 171 2.88 3.56 11.14
C LEU A 171 3.07 2.64 9.93
N TYR A 172 4.12 2.88 9.14
CA TYR A 172 4.49 2.02 8.02
C TYR A 172 6.01 1.94 7.85
N TYR A 173 6.48 0.96 7.09
CA TYR A 173 7.86 0.86 6.64
C TYR A 173 7.98 1.42 5.23
N ASP A 174 8.88 2.38 5.02
CA ASP A 174 9.19 2.88 3.68
C ASP A 174 10.06 1.89 2.87
N PHE A 175 10.40 2.25 1.64
CA PHE A 175 11.26 1.41 0.80
C PHE A 175 12.70 1.27 1.32
N ASN A 176 13.13 2.14 2.24
CA ASN A 176 14.41 2.02 2.95
C ASN A 176 14.30 1.18 4.24
N ASN A 177 13.12 0.63 4.56
CA ASN A 177 12.80 -0.06 5.81
C ASN A 177 12.89 0.85 7.05
N GLU A 178 12.65 2.15 6.87
CA GLU A 178 12.52 3.08 7.97
C GLU A 178 11.06 3.19 8.40
N ILE A 179 10.81 3.24 9.71
CA ILE A 179 9.47 3.48 10.25
C ILE A 179 9.11 4.95 9.99
N LYS A 180 7.92 5.17 9.43
CA LYS A 180 7.35 6.48 9.12
C LYS A 180 5.95 6.62 9.69
N ASP A 181 5.57 7.86 9.98
CA ASP A 181 4.20 8.26 10.28
C ASP A 181 3.44 8.49 8.97
N GLY A 182 2.24 7.93 8.87
CA GLY A 182 1.33 8.05 7.75
C GLY A 182 0.01 8.68 8.15
N GLU A 183 -0.51 9.56 7.31
CA GLU A 183 -1.76 10.29 7.54
C GLU A 183 -2.78 9.95 6.45
N LEU A 184 -3.99 9.58 6.87
CA LEU A 184 -5.11 9.31 5.97
C LEU A 184 -6.35 10.06 6.42
N ILE A 185 -7.20 10.44 5.47
CA ILE A 185 -8.59 10.78 5.73
C ILE A 185 -9.45 9.70 5.06
N CYS A 186 -10.39 9.13 5.80
CA CYS A 186 -11.31 8.11 5.29
C CYS A 186 -12.73 8.30 5.85
N ASN A 187 -13.68 7.55 5.33
CA ASN A 187 -15.01 7.46 5.92
C ASN A 187 -14.94 6.74 7.28
N LYS A 188 -15.69 7.22 8.28
CA LYS A 188 -15.78 6.59 9.60
C LYS A 188 -16.22 5.13 9.55
N GLN A 189 -16.91 4.73 8.49
CA GLN A 189 -17.39 3.35 8.32
C GLN A 189 -16.28 2.36 7.94
N ILE A 190 -15.11 2.83 7.46
CA ILE A 190 -13.95 1.98 7.14
C ILE A 190 -12.73 2.29 8.00
N ALA A 191 -12.85 3.21 8.96
CA ALA A 191 -11.73 3.67 9.78
C ALA A 191 -11.12 2.54 10.61
N ASP A 192 -11.94 1.73 11.27
CA ASP A 192 -11.46 0.61 12.08
C ASP A 192 -10.81 -0.47 11.19
N ASP A 193 -11.40 -0.77 10.03
CA ASP A 193 -10.81 -1.71 9.05
C ASP A 193 -9.41 -1.25 8.62
N LEU A 194 -9.26 0.02 8.23
CA LEU A 194 -7.97 0.55 7.80
C LEU A 194 -6.94 0.53 8.92
N LEU A 195 -7.31 0.86 10.17
CA LEU A 195 -6.38 0.77 11.30
C LEU A 195 -5.86 -0.66 11.51
N GLU A 196 -6.73 -1.67 11.42
CA GLU A 196 -6.35 -3.08 11.56
C GLU A 196 -5.48 -3.56 10.38
N ILE A 197 -5.84 -3.20 9.14
CA ILE A 197 -5.08 -3.54 7.93
C ILE A 197 -3.67 -2.94 8.02
N PHE A 198 -3.55 -1.63 8.22
CA PHE A 198 -2.24 -0.96 8.27
C PHE A 198 -1.41 -1.42 9.47
N SER A 199 -2.05 -1.70 10.60
CA SER A 199 -1.39 -2.33 11.75
C SER A 199 -0.75 -3.66 11.37
N THR A 200 -1.47 -4.52 10.66
CA THR A 200 -0.98 -5.84 10.25
C THR A 200 0.09 -5.74 9.16
N LEU A 201 -0.06 -4.82 8.21
CA LEU A 201 0.98 -4.52 7.21
C LEU A 201 2.29 -4.08 7.88
N TYR A 202 2.20 -3.20 8.88
CA TYR A 202 3.34 -2.73 9.67
C TYR A 202 4.02 -3.88 10.43
N ASP A 203 3.25 -4.73 11.11
CA ASP A 203 3.79 -5.87 11.87
C ASP A 203 4.55 -6.87 10.98
N ASN A 204 4.22 -6.90 9.68
CA ASN A 204 4.86 -7.75 8.68
C ASN A 204 5.90 -7.03 7.83
N ALA A 205 6.27 -5.79 8.19
CA ALA A 205 7.20 -4.95 7.43
C ALA A 205 6.84 -4.84 5.93
N TYR A 206 5.54 -4.85 5.61
CA TYR A 206 5.08 -4.60 4.25
C TYR A 206 5.40 -3.16 3.87
N GLN A 207 6.11 -2.98 2.75
CA GLN A 207 6.68 -1.69 2.39
C GLN A 207 5.69 -0.83 1.59
N ILE A 208 5.53 0.42 2.01
CA ILE A 208 4.72 1.46 1.35
C ILE A 208 5.62 2.69 1.20
N ASP A 209 5.74 3.29 0.01
CA ASP A 209 6.71 4.39 -0.17
C ASP A 209 6.32 5.63 0.65
N LYS A 210 5.06 6.07 0.49
CA LYS A 210 4.53 7.25 1.18
C LYS A 210 3.07 7.05 1.56
N ILE A 211 2.69 7.63 2.69
CA ILE A 211 1.29 7.82 3.12
C ILE A 211 1.13 9.27 3.55
N GLN A 212 0.56 10.09 2.67
CA GLN A 212 0.34 11.52 2.88
C GLN A 212 -1.08 11.89 2.46
N LEU A 213 -1.66 12.89 3.13
CA LEU A 213 -2.89 13.50 2.67
C LEU A 213 -2.71 14.09 1.26
N ILE A 214 -3.73 13.92 0.42
CA ILE A 214 -3.70 14.38 -0.97
C ILE A 214 -3.48 15.91 -1.09
N ASP A 215 -3.82 16.67 -0.04
CA ASP A 215 -3.60 18.11 0.05
C ASP A 215 -2.13 18.53 0.06
N VAL A 216 -1.18 17.60 0.28
CA VAL A 216 0.26 17.86 0.03
C VAL A 216 0.53 18.12 -1.46
N TYR A 217 -0.33 17.58 -2.33
CA TYR A 217 -0.27 17.68 -3.78
C TYR A 217 -1.35 18.62 -4.33
N ASP A 218 -1.88 19.56 -3.53
CA ASP A 218 -2.99 20.46 -3.91
C ASP A 218 -4.26 19.70 -4.40
N ALA A 219 -4.48 18.48 -3.90
CA ALA A 219 -5.51 17.55 -4.34
C ALA A 219 -5.37 17.02 -5.78
N ASP A 220 -4.20 17.19 -6.41
CA ASP A 220 -3.85 16.63 -7.71
C ASP A 220 -3.51 15.14 -7.60
N ASP A 221 -4.42 14.32 -8.13
CA ASP A 221 -4.34 12.86 -8.13
C ASP A 221 -3.18 12.34 -8.97
N ASP A 222 -2.89 12.98 -10.12
CA ASP A 222 -1.82 12.56 -11.03
C ASP A 222 -0.45 12.80 -10.39
N LEU A 223 -0.27 13.95 -9.71
CA LEU A 223 0.96 14.25 -8.97
C LEU A 223 1.16 13.28 -7.80
N SER A 224 0.09 12.97 -7.06
CA SER A 224 0.16 12.05 -5.93
C SER A 224 0.49 10.62 -6.37
N CYS A 225 -0.16 10.13 -7.42
CA CYS A 225 0.11 8.81 -7.97
C CYS A 225 1.54 8.71 -8.55
N ALA A 226 2.00 9.75 -9.26
CA ALA A 226 3.35 9.78 -9.81
C ALA A 226 4.45 9.79 -8.73
N ASP A 227 4.14 10.29 -7.53
CA ASP A 227 5.02 10.25 -6.36
C ASP A 227 4.75 9.03 -5.45
N ASP A 228 4.07 7.99 -5.96
CA ASP A 228 3.80 6.72 -5.28
C ASP A 228 3.09 6.86 -3.92
N ASN A 229 2.28 7.91 -3.75
CA ASN A 229 1.60 8.19 -2.50
C ASN A 229 0.35 7.31 -2.32
N THR A 230 0.30 6.59 -1.21
CA THR A 230 -0.89 5.89 -0.75
C THR A 230 -1.89 6.87 -0.16
N ALA A 231 -3.09 6.96 -0.73
CA ALA A 231 -4.10 7.94 -0.35
C ALA A 231 -5.54 7.37 -0.39
N CYS A 232 -6.41 7.90 0.48
CA CYS A 232 -7.79 7.41 0.66
C CYS A 232 -8.86 8.42 0.21
N PHE A 233 -8.86 9.64 0.74
CA PHE A 233 -9.89 10.63 0.43
C PHE A 233 -9.41 11.70 -0.57
N ASN A 234 -10.21 11.92 -1.61
CA ASN A 234 -10.12 13.06 -2.53
C ASN A 234 -11.49 13.28 -3.19
N TYR A 235 -12.14 14.41 -2.92
CA TYR A 235 -13.47 14.73 -3.45
C TYR A 235 -13.41 15.11 -4.93
N ARG A 236 -13.46 14.09 -5.79
CA ARG A 236 -13.40 14.22 -7.25
C ARG A 236 -14.30 13.24 -7.98
N VAL A 237 -14.57 13.54 -9.25
CA VAL A 237 -15.10 12.56 -10.19
C VAL A 237 -13.98 11.63 -10.69
N VAL A 238 -14.37 10.48 -11.24
CA VAL A 238 -13.45 9.61 -11.97
C VAL A 238 -12.93 10.36 -13.22
N ALA A 239 -11.63 10.25 -13.50
CA ALA A 239 -11.01 10.94 -14.62
C ALA A 239 -11.72 10.61 -15.95
N GLY A 240 -12.10 11.64 -16.71
CA GLY A 240 -12.83 11.48 -17.98
C GLY A 240 -14.31 11.11 -17.84
N SER A 241 -14.88 11.19 -16.63
CA SER A 241 -16.27 10.85 -16.32
C SER A 241 -16.96 11.98 -15.52
N THR A 242 -18.28 11.89 -15.40
CA THR A 242 -19.09 12.69 -14.45
C THR A 242 -19.47 11.90 -13.21
N THR A 243 -19.00 10.66 -13.08
CA THR A 243 -19.32 9.76 -11.97
C THR A 243 -18.41 10.06 -10.79
N LEU A 244 -19.01 10.21 -9.60
CA LEU A 244 -18.27 10.44 -8.37
C LEU A 244 -17.36 9.25 -8.04
N SER A 245 -16.10 9.53 -7.70
CA SER A 245 -15.14 8.50 -7.29
C SER A 245 -15.48 7.93 -5.91
N LYS A 246 -15.14 6.66 -5.63
CA LYS A 246 -15.23 6.13 -4.27
C LYS A 246 -14.25 6.79 -3.29
N HIS A 247 -13.15 7.36 -3.78
CA HIS A 247 -12.27 8.23 -2.99
C HIS A 247 -12.99 9.48 -2.49
N ALA A 248 -13.95 10.00 -3.26
CA ALA A 248 -14.72 11.17 -2.85
C ALA A 248 -15.66 10.89 -1.68
N LEU A 249 -15.94 9.61 -1.40
CA LEU A 249 -16.72 9.18 -0.24
C LEU A 249 -15.84 8.72 0.92
N GLY A 250 -14.51 8.75 0.76
CA GLY A 250 -13.55 8.16 1.70
C GLY A 250 -13.73 6.66 1.85
N MET A 251 -14.26 5.98 0.82
CA MET A 251 -14.60 4.54 0.83
C MET A 251 -13.63 3.70 -0.02
N ALA A 252 -12.56 4.33 -0.53
CA ALA A 252 -11.54 3.68 -1.33
C ALA A 252 -10.14 4.12 -0.89
N ILE A 253 -9.13 3.34 -1.27
CA ILE A 253 -7.73 3.63 -1.01
C ILE A 253 -6.87 3.06 -2.14
N ASP A 254 -5.87 3.84 -2.54
CA ASP A 254 -4.87 3.44 -3.53
C ASP A 254 -3.56 3.15 -2.80
N ILE A 255 -2.93 2.01 -3.10
CA ILE A 255 -1.70 1.53 -2.43
C ILE A 255 -0.55 1.46 -3.43
N ASN A 256 0.55 2.16 -3.13
CA ASN A 256 1.74 2.29 -4.00
C ASN A 256 1.36 2.45 -5.49
N PRO A 257 0.68 3.56 -5.87
CA PRO A 257 0.21 3.82 -7.24
C PRO A 257 1.23 3.58 -8.36
N PHE A 258 2.49 3.95 -8.14
CA PHE A 258 3.53 3.84 -9.18
C PHE A 258 3.89 2.40 -9.49
N TYR A 259 3.82 1.51 -8.50
CA TYR A 259 4.07 0.07 -8.67
C TYR A 259 2.79 -0.73 -8.97
N ASN A 260 1.62 -0.11 -8.82
CA ASN A 260 0.32 -0.73 -9.01
C ASN A 260 -0.56 0.11 -9.94
N PRO A 261 -0.18 0.22 -11.22
CA PRO A 261 -0.75 1.26 -12.08
C PRO A 261 -2.20 0.99 -12.49
N TYR A 262 -2.86 2.06 -12.92
CA TYR A 262 -4.15 2.02 -13.58
C TYR A 262 -3.99 1.86 -15.09
N VAL A 263 -4.54 0.77 -15.64
CA VAL A 263 -4.50 0.41 -17.06
C VAL A 263 -5.87 0.64 -17.68
N THR A 264 -5.90 1.54 -18.65
CA THR A 264 -7.11 1.95 -19.39
C THR A 264 -6.91 1.82 -20.89
N TYR A 265 -8.01 1.88 -21.66
CA TYR A 265 -7.99 1.76 -23.12
C TYR A 265 -8.74 2.90 -23.83
N PRO A 266 -8.42 4.19 -23.59
CA PRO A 266 -9.06 5.30 -24.30
C PRO A 266 -8.87 5.16 -25.82
N ASP A 267 -9.96 5.30 -26.57
CA ASP A 267 -9.98 5.10 -28.03
C ASP A 267 -9.37 3.76 -28.50
N GLY A 268 -9.45 2.73 -27.65
CA GLY A 268 -8.88 1.40 -27.91
C GLY A 268 -7.36 1.31 -27.82
N LYS A 269 -6.69 2.34 -27.29
CA LYS A 269 -5.23 2.35 -27.07
C LYS A 269 -4.93 2.23 -25.59
N GLU A 270 -4.03 1.33 -25.25
CA GLU A 270 -3.56 1.18 -23.87
C GLU A 270 -2.94 2.49 -23.37
N ARG A 271 -3.38 2.90 -22.17
CA ARG A 271 -2.83 3.99 -21.39
C ARG A 271 -2.62 3.49 -19.98
N ILE A 272 -1.42 3.66 -19.48
CA ILE A 272 -1.01 3.27 -18.13
C ILE A 272 -0.72 4.56 -17.35
N SER A 273 -1.27 4.67 -16.15
CA SER A 273 -1.06 5.78 -15.22
C SER A 273 -0.57 5.24 -13.87
N PRO A 274 0.40 5.88 -13.20
CA PRO A 274 1.12 7.10 -13.61
C PRO A 274 2.13 6.84 -14.74
N ALA A 275 2.56 7.88 -15.46
CA ALA A 275 3.57 7.73 -16.51
C ALA A 275 4.90 7.21 -15.93
N GLY A 276 5.55 6.26 -16.60
CA GLY A 276 6.78 5.61 -16.11
C GLY A 276 6.56 4.30 -15.36
N SER A 277 5.30 3.97 -15.03
CA SER A 277 4.91 2.72 -14.35
C SER A 277 4.64 1.54 -15.31
N GLU A 278 4.89 1.71 -16.62
CA GLU A 278 4.42 0.77 -17.66
C GLU A 278 4.96 -0.65 -17.45
N VAL A 279 6.16 -0.77 -16.90
CA VAL A 279 6.80 -2.06 -16.59
C VAL A 279 6.07 -2.85 -15.49
N TYR A 280 5.22 -2.22 -14.70
CA TYR A 280 4.45 -2.83 -13.62
C TYR A 280 3.02 -3.20 -14.03
N ALA A 281 2.57 -2.77 -15.21
CA ALA A 281 1.31 -3.26 -15.78
C ALA A 281 1.41 -4.75 -16.16
N ASP A 282 2.61 -5.21 -16.55
CA ASP A 282 2.91 -6.63 -16.70
C ASP A 282 3.02 -7.31 -15.34
N ARG A 283 1.98 -8.06 -14.95
CA ARG A 283 1.91 -8.75 -13.65
C ARG A 283 2.83 -9.98 -13.56
N SER A 284 3.60 -10.31 -14.60
CA SER A 284 4.68 -11.30 -14.54
C SER A 284 6.00 -10.74 -13.99
N ASN A 285 6.12 -9.41 -13.87
CA ASN A 285 7.23 -8.76 -13.17
C ASN A 285 7.26 -9.21 -11.70
N ASP A 286 8.44 -9.38 -11.12
CA ASP A 286 8.67 -9.89 -9.75
C ASP A 286 9.04 -8.78 -8.75
N ASN A 287 8.59 -7.55 -9.00
CA ASN A 287 8.82 -6.45 -8.07
C ASN A 287 8.03 -6.70 -6.75
N PRO A 288 8.67 -6.56 -5.57
CA PRO A 288 8.03 -6.85 -4.28
C PRO A 288 6.95 -5.85 -3.86
N HIS A 289 6.89 -4.65 -4.46
CA HIS A 289 5.91 -3.61 -4.12
C HIS A 289 4.60 -3.71 -4.93
N MET A 290 4.51 -4.70 -5.82
CA MET A 290 3.33 -4.99 -6.62
C MET A 290 2.33 -5.89 -5.86
N ILE A 291 1.08 -5.45 -5.79
CA ILE A 291 -0.07 -6.19 -5.23
C ILE A 291 -0.52 -7.30 -6.18
N ARG A 292 -0.55 -8.54 -5.73
CA ARG A 292 -0.94 -9.71 -6.52
C ARG A 292 -1.98 -10.50 -5.75
N LYS A 293 -2.86 -11.20 -6.47
CA LYS A 293 -3.77 -12.14 -5.79
C LYS A 293 -2.97 -13.10 -4.89
N GLY A 294 -3.35 -13.11 -3.62
CA GLY A 294 -2.70 -13.90 -2.57
C GLY A 294 -1.50 -13.25 -1.89
N ASP A 295 -1.11 -12.02 -2.24
CA ASP A 295 -0.20 -11.23 -1.41
C ASP A 295 -0.91 -10.74 -0.13
N LEU A 296 -0.13 -10.31 0.87
CA LEU A 296 -0.65 -9.90 2.19
C LEU A 296 -1.60 -8.70 2.10
N CYS A 297 -1.25 -7.65 1.35
CA CYS A 297 -2.08 -6.47 1.18
C CYS A 297 -3.42 -6.84 0.55
N TYR A 298 -3.38 -7.60 -0.55
CA TYR A 298 -4.59 -8.14 -1.16
C TYR A 298 -5.46 -8.92 -0.15
N GLN A 299 -4.87 -9.88 0.58
CA GLN A 299 -5.62 -10.72 1.51
C GLN A 299 -6.32 -9.90 2.60
N LEU A 300 -5.60 -8.97 3.22
CA LEU A 300 -6.14 -8.12 4.28
C LEU A 300 -7.34 -7.31 3.78
N PHE A 301 -7.21 -6.61 2.64
CA PHE A 301 -8.34 -5.84 2.11
C PHE A 301 -9.54 -6.72 1.76
N ILE A 302 -9.33 -7.90 1.15
CA ILE A 302 -10.42 -8.81 0.81
C ILE A 302 -11.10 -9.37 2.07
N ASP A 303 -10.34 -9.75 3.09
CA ASP A 303 -10.87 -10.28 4.35
C ASP A 303 -11.71 -9.24 5.11
N HIS A 304 -11.38 -7.95 4.96
CA HIS A 304 -12.18 -6.83 5.45
C HIS A 304 -13.35 -6.44 4.52
N GLY A 305 -13.62 -7.21 3.46
CA GLY A 305 -14.76 -7.00 2.57
C GLY A 305 -14.58 -5.87 1.55
N PHE A 306 -13.35 -5.45 1.28
CA PHE A 306 -13.07 -4.58 0.13
C PHE A 306 -13.08 -5.41 -1.15
N THR A 307 -13.32 -4.72 -2.27
CA THR A 307 -13.07 -5.23 -3.62
C THR A 307 -11.79 -4.61 -4.17
N TRP A 308 -11.10 -5.32 -5.05
CA TRP A 308 -9.84 -4.88 -5.63
C TRP A 308 -9.98 -4.57 -7.12
N GLY A 309 -9.51 -3.40 -7.55
CA GLY A 309 -9.57 -2.93 -8.94
C GLY A 309 -8.76 -3.76 -9.92
N GLY A 310 -7.76 -4.50 -9.44
CA GLY A 310 -7.04 -5.51 -10.24
C GLY A 310 -7.94 -6.66 -10.74
N GLU A 311 -9.13 -6.85 -10.15
CA GLU A 311 -10.09 -7.87 -10.57
C GLU A 311 -11.16 -7.38 -11.55
N TRP A 312 -11.27 -6.07 -11.80
CA TRP A 312 -12.25 -5.50 -12.73
C TRP A 312 -12.07 -6.02 -14.17
N LYS A 313 -13.13 -6.02 -14.98
CA LYS A 313 -13.12 -6.74 -16.27
C LYS A 313 -12.49 -5.94 -17.41
N SER A 314 -12.81 -4.66 -17.51
CA SER A 314 -12.45 -3.81 -18.66
C SER A 314 -11.21 -2.96 -18.38
N LEU A 315 -11.12 -2.37 -17.19
CA LEU A 315 -10.04 -1.50 -16.75
C LEU A 315 -9.37 -2.14 -15.54
N LYS A 316 -8.03 -2.14 -15.48
CA LYS A 316 -7.30 -2.75 -14.37
C LYS A 316 -6.71 -1.67 -13.50
N ASP A 317 -7.23 -1.51 -12.30
CA ASP A 317 -6.73 -0.52 -11.34
C ASP A 317 -6.03 -1.24 -10.18
N TYR A 318 -4.74 -1.53 -10.34
CA TYR A 318 -4.03 -2.44 -9.43
C TYR A 318 -3.78 -1.83 -8.05
N GLN A 319 -3.75 -0.51 -7.93
CA GLN A 319 -3.61 0.23 -6.69
C GLN A 319 -4.88 0.21 -5.84
N HIS A 320 -6.04 0.05 -6.49
CA HIS A 320 -7.31 0.48 -5.95
C HIS A 320 -8.04 -0.59 -5.15
N PHE A 321 -8.41 -0.26 -3.92
CA PHE A 321 -9.35 -1.01 -3.11
C PHE A 321 -10.54 -0.14 -2.73
N GLN A 322 -11.76 -0.68 -2.82
CA GLN A 322 -12.97 0.03 -2.41
C GLN A 322 -13.95 -0.88 -1.69
N LYS A 323 -14.69 -0.31 -0.73
CA LYS A 323 -15.75 -1.00 0.01
C LYS A 323 -17.09 -0.35 -0.28
N VAL A 324 -18.11 -1.17 -0.54
CA VAL A 324 -19.50 -0.74 -0.66
C VAL A 324 -20.25 -1.30 0.53
N ILE A 325 -20.89 -0.41 1.30
CA ILE A 325 -21.71 -0.81 2.45
C ILE A 325 -23.15 -0.91 1.96
N ASN A 326 -23.69 -2.12 2.08
CA ASN A 326 -25.08 -2.45 1.76
C ASN A 326 -25.99 -2.27 2.97
#